data_AF-A0A381YMB4-F1
#
_entry.id   AF-A0A381YMB4-F1
#
_cell.length_a   1.000
_cell.length_b   1.000
_cell.length_c   1.000
_cell.angle_alpha   90.00
_cell.angle_beta   90.00
_cell.angle_gamma   90.00
#
_symmetry.space_group_name_H-M   'P 1'
#
loop_
_entity.id
_entity.type
_entity.pdbx_description
1 polymer ?
#
loop_
_entity_poly.entity_id
_entity_poly.type
_entity_poly.pdbx_seq_one_letter_code
_entity_poly.pdbx_strand_id
1 'polypeptide(L)'
;MQLVIYTDGACRGNPGVGGWAAVVQQQGDETELSGTEENTTNNRMELTAAVRALQFLDRSSEVRLYTDSQYLRSGITTWINNW
;
A
#
# COMPACT_ATOMS: atom_id res chain seq x y z
N MET A 1 -21.04 -4.20 -0.77
CA MET A 1 -20.14 -5.36 -0.93
C MET A 1 -18.75 -4.85 -0.61
N GLN A 2 -18.08 -5.37 0.40
CA GLN A 2 -16.94 -4.67 1.00
C GLN A 2 -15.62 -5.27 0.50
N LEU A 3 -14.79 -4.44 -0.13
CA LEU A 3 -13.44 -4.80 -0.55
C LEU A 3 -12.47 -4.42 0.57
N VAL A 4 -11.62 -5.37 0.95
CA VAL A 4 -10.63 -5.18 2.02
C VAL A 4 -9.23 -5.29 1.44
N ILE A 5 -8.36 -4.35 1.78
CA ILE A 5 -6.96 -4.34 1.36
C ILE A 5 -6.09 -4.28 2.61
N TYR A 6 -5.05 -5.11 2.66
CA TYR A 6 -3.96 -5.00 3.62
C TYR A 6 -2.69 -4.62 2.87
N THR A 7 -1.87 -3.72 3.41
CA THR A 7 -0.65 -3.25 2.73
C THR A 7 0.51 -3.12 3.70
N ASP A 8 1.70 -3.53 3.26
CA ASP A 8 2.95 -3.37 3.99
C ASP A 8 4.10 -3.05 3.01
N GLY A 9 5.14 -2.38 3.51
CA GLY A 9 6.34 -2.04 2.79
C GLY A 9 7.56 -2.04 3.70
N ALA A 10 8.63 -2.66 3.23
CA ALA A 10 9.86 -2.82 4.00
C ALA A 10 11.09 -2.48 3.16
N CYS A 11 12.16 -2.02 3.81
CA CYS A 11 13.42 -1.74 3.15
C CYS A 11 14.62 -2.19 4.00
N ARG A 12 15.59 -2.89 3.39
CA ARG A 12 16.88 -3.23 4.00
C ARG A 12 17.88 -2.12 3.67
N GLY A 13 18.09 -1.23 4.63
CA GLY A 13 18.75 0.06 4.41
C GLY A 13 17.72 1.15 4.07
N ASN A 14 18.05 2.43 4.25
CA ASN A 14 17.10 3.52 4.02
C ASN A 14 17.83 4.80 3.51
N PRO A 15 18.26 4.85 2.24
CA PRO A 15 17.82 3.98 1.15
C PRO A 15 18.51 2.61 1.06
N GLY A 16 17.89 1.67 0.35
CA GLY A 16 18.41 0.33 0.10
C GLY A 16 17.45 -0.54 -0.73
N VAL A 17 17.67 -1.86 -0.72
CA VAL A 17 16.78 -2.82 -1.40
C VAL A 17 15.49 -2.93 -0.60
N GLY A 18 14.36 -2.64 -1.24
CA GLY A 18 13.03 -2.65 -0.61
C GLY A 18 12.03 -3.53 -1.35
N GLY A 19 10.97 -3.87 -0.65
CA GLY A 19 9.84 -4.61 -1.18
C GLY A 19 8.53 -4.09 -0.61
N TRP A 20 7.46 -4.29 -1.36
CA TRP A 20 6.10 -3.95 -0.97
C TRP A 20 5.18 -5.13 -1.23
N ALA A 21 4.12 -5.24 -0.45
CA ALA A 21 3.11 -6.26 -0.62
C ALA A 21 1.72 -5.71 -0.30
N ALA A 22 0.71 -6.25 -0.98
CA ALA A 22 -0.68 -6.01 -0.67
C ALA A 22 -1.52 -7.28 -0.85
N VAL A 23 -2.53 -7.42 0.00
CA VAL A 23 -3.53 -8.49 -0.07
C VAL A 23 -4.88 -7.84 -0.34
N VAL A 24 -5.52 -8.19 -1.46
CA VAL A 24 -6.83 -7.69 -1.86
C VAL A 24 -7.86 -8.81 -1.70
N GLN A 25 -8.85 -8.61 -0.82
CA GLN A 25 -9.91 -9.56 -0.55
C GLN A 25 -11.24 -9.07 -1.14
N GLN A 26 -11.84 -9.89 -2.02
CA GLN A 26 -13.11 -9.62 -2.67
C GLN A 26 -13.96 -10.89 -2.73
N GLN A 27 -15.15 -10.86 -2.12
CA GLN A 27 -16.14 -11.95 -2.20
C GLN A 27 -15.64 -13.35 -1.77
N GLY A 28 -14.62 -13.39 -0.90
CA GLY A 28 -14.00 -14.64 -0.45
C GLY A 28 -12.78 -15.07 -1.26
N ASP A 29 -12.52 -14.40 -2.39
CA ASP A 29 -11.27 -14.54 -3.13
C ASP A 29 -10.21 -13.60 -2.57
N GLU A 30 -8.96 -14.07 -2.57
CA GLU A 30 -7.79 -13.32 -2.13
C GLU A 30 -6.79 -13.22 -3.27
N THR A 31 -6.29 -12.02 -3.53
CA THR A 31 -5.24 -11.75 -4.50
C THR A 31 -4.06 -11.08 -3.80
N GLU A 32 -2.90 -11.72 -3.87
CA GLU A 32 -1.63 -11.16 -3.39
C GLU A 32 -0.92 -10.40 -4.51
N LEU A 33 -0.45 -9.20 -4.18
CA LEU A 33 0.34 -8.33 -5.05
C LEU A 33 1.66 -8.03 -4.34
N SER A 34 2.78 -8.08 -5.06
CA SER A 34 4.07 -7.71 -4.49
C SER A 34 5.05 -7.23 -5.56
N GLY A 35 6.12 -6.58 -5.10
CA GLY A 35 7.23 -6.16 -5.95
C GLY A 35 8.42 -5.68 -5.14
N THR A 36 9.55 -5.47 -5.82
CA THR A 36 10.81 -5.04 -5.22
C THR A 36 11.42 -3.86 -5.98
N GLU A 37 12.22 -3.05 -5.28
CA GLU A 37 13.04 -1.99 -5.85
C GLU A 37 14.45 -2.04 -5.25
N GLU A 38 15.49 -2.06 -6.08
CA GLU A 38 16.90 -2.17 -5.63
C GLU A 38 17.39 -0.97 -4.81
N ASN A 39 16.83 0.22 -5.05
CA ASN A 39 17.25 1.45 -4.37
C ASN A 39 16.03 2.32 -4.06
N THR A 40 15.44 2.12 -2.89
CA THR A 40 14.22 2.77 -2.43
C THR A 40 14.27 3.05 -0.93
N THR A 41 13.17 3.50 -0.33
CA THR A 41 13.06 3.75 1.11
C THR A 41 11.87 2.99 1.69
N ASN A 42 11.83 2.83 3.02
CA ASN A 42 10.70 2.20 3.70
C ASN A 42 9.37 2.90 3.35
N ASN A 43 9.34 4.23 3.52
CA ASN A 43 8.15 5.05 3.26
C ASN A 43 7.69 4.98 1.79
N ARG A 44 8.62 4.86 0.84
CA ARG A 44 8.27 4.66 -0.57
C ARG A 44 7.59 3.31 -0.78
N MET A 45 8.08 2.24 -0.16
CA MET A 45 7.48 0.91 -0.28
C MET A 45 6.09 0.85 0.36
N GLU A 46 5.92 1.45 1.54
CA GLU A 46 4.61 1.56 2.19
C GLU A 46 3.58 2.27 1.30
N LEU A 47 3.97 3.39 0.68
CA LEU A 47 3.10 4.10 -0.28
C LEU A 47 2.86 3.28 -1.56
N THR A 48 3.90 2.65 -2.10
CA THR A 48 3.79 1.84 -3.32
C THR A 48 2.81 0.70 -3.13
N ALA A 49 2.80 0.03 -1.97
CA ALA A 49 1.86 -1.03 -1.65
C ALA A 49 0.40 -0.56 -1.83
N ALA A 50 0.05 0.56 -1.20
CA ALA A 50 -1.31 1.12 -1.29
C ALA A 50 -1.66 1.60 -2.71
N VAL A 51 -0.73 2.27 -3.40
CA VAL A 51 -0.96 2.72 -4.78
C VAL A 51 -1.22 1.54 -5.70
N ARG A 52 -0.41 0.49 -5.62
CA ARG A 52 -0.53 -0.70 -6.48
C ARG A 52 -1.81 -1.48 -6.18
N ALA A 53 -2.19 -1.61 -4.91
CA ALA A 53 -3.43 -2.27 -4.53
C ALA A 53 -4.67 -1.51 -5.02
N LEU A 54 -4.67 -0.17 -4.97
CA LEU A 54 -5.77 0.65 -5.48
C LEU A 54 -5.81 0.68 -7.02
N GLN A 55 -4.66 0.65 -7.70
CA GLN A 55 -4.56 0.56 -9.16
C GLN A 55 -5.04 -0.79 -9.71
N PHE A 56 -4.99 -1.85 -8.91
CA PHE A 56 -5.47 -3.18 -9.28
C PHE A 56 -7.01 -3.23 -9.40
N LEU A 57 -7.74 -2.28 -8.82
CA LEU A 57 -9.21 -2.28 -8.85
C LEU A 57 -9.74 -1.81 -10.22
N ASP A 58 -10.50 -2.67 -10.88
CA ASP A 58 -11.04 -2.40 -12.23
C ASP A 58 -12.13 -1.32 -12.30
N ARG A 59 -12.67 -0.90 -11.14
CA ARG A 59 -13.75 0.08 -11.05
C ARG A 59 -13.75 0.79 -9.71
N SER A 60 -14.38 1.97 -9.68
CA SER A 60 -14.66 2.70 -8.44
C SER A 60 -15.38 1.80 -7.45
N SER A 61 -14.77 1.61 -6.28
CA SER A 61 -15.21 0.66 -5.26
C SER A 61 -15.06 1.29 -3.88
N GLU A 62 -15.94 0.93 -2.95
CA GLU A 62 -15.76 1.26 -1.53
C GLU A 62 -14.75 0.28 -0.92
N VAL A 63 -13.67 0.81 -0.37
CA VAL A 63 -12.51 0.04 0.09
C VAL A 63 -12.24 0.32 1.57
N ARG A 64 -12.00 -0.75 2.35
CA ARG A 64 -11.32 -0.64 3.65
C ARG A 64 -9.87 -1.05 3.49
N LEU A 65 -8.96 -0.08 3.54
CA LEU A 65 -7.53 -0.30 3.47
C LEU A 65 -6.93 -0.25 4.87
N TYR A 66 -6.21 -1.31 5.24
CA TYR A 66 -5.48 -1.45 6.49
C TYR A 66 -3.98 -1.38 6.22
N THR A 67 -3.30 -0.55 6.99
CA THR A 67 -1.83 -0.44 7.01
C THR A 67 -1.38 -0.02 8.40
N ASP A 68 -0.19 -0.43 8.80
CA ASP A 68 0.50 0.02 10.00
C ASP A 68 1.45 1.22 9.72
N SER A 69 1.64 1.58 8.45
CA SER A 69 2.44 2.74 8.02
C SER A 69 1.93 4.05 8.62
N GLN A 70 2.73 4.62 9.53
CA GLN A 70 2.46 5.96 10.06
C GLN A 70 2.66 7.04 9.01
N TYR A 71 3.57 6.81 8.05
CA TYR A 71 3.85 7.75 6.98
C TYR A 71 2.65 7.89 6.04
N LEU A 72 2.10 6.78 5.57
CA LEU A 72 0.89 6.77 4.74
C LEU A 72 -0.29 7.37 5.51
N ARG A 73 -0.54 6.89 6.74
CA ARG A 73 -1.64 7.39 7.57
C ARG A 73 -1.56 8.91 7.75
N SER A 74 -0.40 9.44 8.11
CA SER A 74 -0.24 10.88 8.34
C SER A 74 -0.32 11.68 7.04
N GLY A 75 0.19 11.13 5.94
CA GLY A 75 0.05 11.69 4.60
C GLY A 75 -1.41 11.92 4.22
N ILE A 76 -2.25 10.89 4.34
CA ILE A 76 -3.66 10.95 3.96
C ILE A 76 -4.50 11.77 4.95
N THR A 77 -4.27 11.63 6.25
CA THR A 77 -5.13 12.26 7.27
C THR A 77 -4.78 13.72 7.58
N THR A 78 -3.52 14.12 7.36
CA THR A 78 -3.01 15.42 7.83
C THR A 78 -2.32 16.21 6.72
N TRP A 79 -1.30 15.64 6.08
CA TRP A 79 -0.37 16.44 5.27
C TRP A 79 -0.93 16.84 3.91
N ILE A 80 -1.61 15.91 3.21
CA ILE A 80 -2.03 16.12 1.82
C ILE A 80 -2.99 17.29 1.64
N ASN A 81 -3.76 17.66 2.67
CA ASN A 81 -4.67 18.81 2.61
C ASN A 81 -3.95 20.17 2.61
N ASN A 82 -2.65 20.18 2.94
CA ASN A 82 -1.81 21.38 3.02
C ASN A 82 -0.68 21.39 1.97
N TRP A 83 -0.65 20.43 1.06
CA TRP A 83 0.31 20.34 -0.06
C TRP A 83 -0.31 20.88 -1.34
#